data_AF-A0A4P8R7U8-F1
#
_entry.id   AF-A0A4P8R7U8-F1
#
_cell.length_a   1.000
_cell.length_b   1.000
_cell.length_c   1.000
_cell.angle_alpha   90.00
_cell.angle_beta   90.00
_cell.angle_gamma   90.00
#
_symmetry.space_group_name_H-M   'P 1'
#
loop_
_entity.id
_entity.type
_entity.pdbx_description
1 polymer ?
#
loop_
_entity_poly.entity_id
_entity_poly.type
_entity_poly.pdbx_seq_one_letter_code
_entity_poly.pdbx_strand_id
1 'polypeptide(L)'
;MSARLAAALATTMLAAAALSGCVLLPPQQTIPTAHLADGDELAEYWDDVPEEVQGDASIVMTFTDVPAADDEAAWEALTTLEMEAGVALVDAGVGYLDGNGSDGVVYDVFFYGLDHEAMWDVVEPIYADAPIAWSSVTMWDSFEATEPAVELVR
;
A
#
# COMPACT_ATOMS: atom_id res chain seq x y z
N MET A 1 -40.74 61.47 19.95
CA MET A 1 -40.10 62.70 19.42
C MET A 1 -38.65 62.38 19.07
N SER A 2 -38.27 62.68 17.82
CA SER A 2 -36.90 62.81 17.26
C SER A 2 -36.01 61.55 17.31
N ALA A 3 -35.69 60.79 16.25
CA ALA A 3 -35.31 61.05 14.85
C ALA A 3 -34.04 61.90 14.66
N ARG A 4 -32.96 61.26 14.20
CA ARG A 4 -32.05 61.60 13.06
C ARG A 4 -30.76 60.73 13.15
N LEU A 5 -30.49 59.76 12.29
CA LEU A 5 -30.10 59.72 10.86
C LEU A 5 -28.63 60.11 10.55
N ALA A 6 -28.03 59.29 9.66
CA ALA A 6 -26.90 59.53 8.72
C ALA A 6 -25.46 59.34 9.25
N ALA A 7 -24.50 58.76 8.52
CA ALA A 7 -24.49 58.07 7.23
C ALA A 7 -23.12 57.37 6.98
N ALA A 8 -23.18 56.22 6.30
CA ALA A 8 -22.37 55.73 5.17
C ALA A 8 -20.82 55.85 5.17
N LEU A 9 -20.14 54.73 4.83
CA LEU A 9 -19.61 54.55 3.48
C LEU A 9 -19.34 53.05 3.22
N ALA A 10 -19.85 52.56 2.08
CA ALA A 10 -19.54 51.26 1.53
C ALA A 10 -18.19 51.30 0.81
N THR A 11 -17.40 50.24 0.90
CA THR A 11 -16.49 49.86 -0.19
C THR A 11 -16.41 48.34 -0.24
N THR A 12 -17.12 47.80 -1.23
CA THR A 12 -16.95 46.44 -1.71
C THR A 12 -15.54 46.32 -2.29
N MET A 13 -14.74 45.36 -1.80
CA MET A 13 -13.70 44.77 -2.63
C MET A 13 -13.97 43.27 -2.74
N LEU A 14 -14.42 42.92 -3.94
CA LEU A 14 -14.42 41.58 -4.48
C LEU A 14 -12.94 41.20 -4.71
N ALA A 15 -12.46 40.16 -4.05
CA ALA A 15 -11.24 39.47 -4.45
C ALA A 15 -11.59 38.00 -4.65
N ALA A 16 -11.99 37.68 -5.88
CA ALA A 16 -11.86 36.33 -6.40
C ALA A 16 -10.37 36.10 -6.70
N ALA A 17 -9.77 35.10 -6.07
CA ALA A 17 -8.47 34.57 -6.45
C ALA A 17 -8.54 33.04 -6.39
N ALA A 18 -7.95 32.45 -7.42
CA ALA A 18 -8.19 31.11 -7.92
C ALA A 18 -7.58 29.98 -7.07
N LEU A 19 -8.23 28.83 -7.21
CA LEU A 19 -7.72 27.46 -7.09
C LEU A 19 -6.19 27.32 -7.03
N SER A 20 -5.70 26.89 -5.87
CA SER A 20 -4.59 25.94 -5.77
C SER A 20 -4.94 25.01 -4.63
N GLY A 21 -5.51 23.85 -4.97
CA GLY A 21 -5.82 22.80 -4.03
C GLY A 21 -4.53 22.24 -3.48
N CYS A 22 -4.13 22.69 -2.30
CA CYS A 22 -3.37 21.84 -1.40
C CYS A 22 -4.38 20.86 -0.81
N VAL A 23 -4.56 19.71 -1.45
CA VAL A 23 -5.06 18.54 -0.71
C VAL A 23 -4.00 18.28 0.35
N LEU A 24 -4.31 18.64 1.59
CA LEU A 24 -3.59 18.14 2.75
C LEU A 24 -3.88 16.64 2.78
N LEU A 25 -2.99 15.85 2.17
CA LEU A 25 -2.90 14.43 2.46
C LEU A 25 -2.79 14.30 3.99
N PRO A 26 -3.56 13.41 4.64
CA PRO A 26 -3.30 13.09 6.04
C PRO A 26 -1.83 12.68 6.16
N PRO A 27 -1.17 12.97 7.31
CA PRO A 27 0.18 12.48 7.52
C PRO A 27 0.17 10.97 7.27
N GLN A 28 1.00 10.50 6.34
CA GLN A 28 1.34 9.09 6.23
C GLN A 28 1.69 8.64 7.64
N GLN A 29 0.85 7.77 8.21
CA GLN A 29 1.21 7.12 9.46
C GLN A 29 2.42 6.26 9.10
N THR A 30 3.60 6.70 9.51
CA THR A 30 4.78 5.86 9.46
C THR A 30 4.44 4.65 10.32
N ILE A 31 4.25 3.49 9.69
CA ILE A 31 4.01 2.23 10.36
C ILE A 31 5.16 2.07 11.36
N PRO A 32 4.89 1.97 12.68
CA PRO A 32 5.93 1.75 13.65
C PRO A 32 6.54 0.36 13.37
N THR A 33 7.70 0.32 12.74
CA THR A 33 8.53 -0.88 12.51
C THR A 33 8.86 -1.63 13.81
N ALA A 34 8.61 -1.01 14.96
CA ALA A 34 8.79 -1.58 16.28
C ALA A 34 7.84 -2.75 16.61
N HIS A 35 6.73 -2.95 15.89
CA HIS A 35 5.80 -4.07 16.12
C HIS A 35 6.11 -5.33 15.29
N LEU A 36 7.20 -5.32 14.52
CA LEU A 36 7.60 -6.44 13.64
C LEU A 36 8.89 -7.13 14.14
N ALA A 37 9.38 -6.76 15.32
CA ALA A 37 10.72 -7.15 15.78
C ALA A 37 10.80 -8.53 16.46
N ASP A 38 9.66 -9.11 16.88
CA ASP A 38 9.62 -10.44 17.50
C ASP A 38 8.92 -11.44 16.57
N GLY A 39 9.63 -12.49 16.15
CA GLY A 39 9.13 -13.51 15.22
C GLY A 39 7.91 -14.32 15.72
N ASP A 40 7.62 -14.29 17.02
CA ASP A 40 6.40 -14.87 17.60
C ASP A 40 5.16 -14.01 17.32
N GLU A 41 5.31 -12.69 17.18
CA GLU A 41 4.22 -11.75 16.85
C GLU A 41 3.82 -11.87 15.36
N LEU A 42 4.77 -12.28 14.52
CA LEU A 42 4.54 -12.53 13.10
C LEU A 42 3.61 -13.73 12.86
N ALA A 43 3.68 -14.79 13.67
CA ALA A 43 2.82 -15.98 13.50
C ALA A 43 1.36 -15.72 13.86
N GLU A 44 1.10 -14.87 14.87
CA GLU A 44 -0.27 -14.49 15.27
C GLU A 44 -0.97 -13.63 14.20
N TYR A 45 -0.21 -12.88 13.38
CA TYR A 45 -0.76 -12.03 12.33
C TYR A 45 -1.50 -12.80 11.24
N TRP A 46 -1.08 -14.04 10.97
CA TRP A 46 -1.64 -14.88 9.91
C TRP A 46 -2.88 -15.67 10.34
N ASP A 47 -3.02 -15.97 11.63
CA ASP A 47 -4.13 -16.77 12.16
C ASP A 47 -5.43 -15.95 12.29
N ASP A 48 -5.35 -14.60 12.29
CA ASP A 48 -6.47 -13.68 12.53
C ASP A 48 -6.66 -12.64 11.39
N VAL A 49 -6.46 -13.02 10.12
CA VAL A 49 -6.79 -12.13 8.99
C VAL A 49 -8.29 -11.81 9.00
N PRO A 50 -8.69 -10.53 9.10
CA PRO A 50 -10.10 -10.17 9.21
C PRO A 50 -10.91 -10.63 7.99
N GLU A 51 -12.08 -11.24 8.20
CA GLU A 51 -12.94 -11.70 7.10
C GLU A 51 -13.33 -10.56 6.15
N GLU A 52 -13.32 -9.30 6.62
CA GLU A 52 -13.71 -8.15 5.81
C GLU A 52 -12.70 -7.80 4.70
N VAL A 53 -11.45 -8.26 4.82
CA VAL A 53 -10.40 -8.01 3.82
C VAL A 53 -10.15 -9.23 2.93
N GLN A 54 -10.79 -10.36 3.21
CA GLN A 54 -10.64 -11.58 2.41
C GLN A 54 -11.43 -11.43 1.09
N GLY A 55 -10.72 -11.51 -0.03
CA GLY A 55 -11.29 -11.47 -1.36
C GLY A 55 -10.40 -12.18 -2.38
N ASP A 56 -10.95 -12.36 -3.58
CA ASP A 56 -10.32 -13.18 -4.62
C ASP A 56 -9.36 -12.38 -5.53
N ALA A 57 -9.32 -11.05 -5.40
CA ALA A 57 -8.38 -10.24 -6.15
C ALA A 57 -6.97 -10.51 -5.63
N SER A 58 -5.96 -10.47 -6.52
CA SER A 58 -4.59 -10.82 -6.13
C SER A 58 -3.53 -9.97 -6.81
N ILE A 59 -2.41 -9.82 -6.11
CA ILE A 59 -1.16 -9.28 -6.64
C ILE A 59 -0.08 -10.35 -6.46
N VAL A 60 0.57 -10.73 -7.55
CA VAL A 60 1.77 -11.56 -7.53
C VAL A 60 2.94 -10.71 -7.96
N MET A 61 3.88 -10.51 -7.06
CA MET A 61 5.10 -9.76 -7.32
C MET A 61 6.29 -10.70 -7.40
N THR A 62 6.99 -10.65 -8.53
CA THR A 62 8.04 -11.59 -8.90
C THR A 62 9.39 -10.89 -8.94
N PHE A 63 10.40 -11.55 -8.37
CA PHE A 63 11.80 -11.15 -8.38
C PHE A 63 12.62 -12.25 -9.07
N THR A 64 13.35 -11.92 -10.14
CA THR A 64 14.20 -12.89 -10.87
C THR A 64 15.70 -12.73 -10.60
N ASP A 65 16.10 -11.61 -10.00
CA ASP A 65 17.49 -11.31 -9.62
C ASP A 65 17.65 -11.43 -8.09
N VAL A 66 17.19 -12.55 -7.54
CA VAL A 66 17.20 -12.79 -6.10
C VAL A 66 18.63 -12.94 -5.55
N PRO A 67 18.87 -12.62 -4.27
CA PRO A 67 20.19 -12.73 -3.67
C PRO A 67 20.68 -14.17 -3.68
N ALA A 68 22.00 -14.32 -3.54
CA ALA A 68 22.55 -15.62 -3.18
C ALA A 68 21.93 -16.11 -1.86
N ALA A 69 21.75 -17.41 -1.72
CA ALA A 69 21.12 -18.00 -0.53
C ALA A 69 21.87 -17.71 0.78
N ASP A 70 23.15 -17.32 0.71
CA ASP A 70 23.99 -16.93 1.85
C ASP A 70 24.00 -15.42 2.13
N ASP A 71 23.28 -14.61 1.34
CA ASP A 71 23.10 -13.18 1.60
C ASP A 71 21.92 -12.93 2.56
N GLU A 72 22.14 -13.27 3.82
CA GLU A 72 21.15 -13.19 4.91
C GLU A 72 20.52 -11.79 5.04
N ALA A 73 21.32 -10.73 4.87
CA ALA A 73 20.85 -9.35 5.00
C ALA A 73 19.86 -8.96 3.89
N ALA A 74 20.08 -9.44 2.67
CA ALA A 74 19.17 -9.17 1.56
C ALA A 74 17.84 -9.92 1.73
N TRP A 75 17.89 -11.17 2.21
CA TRP A 75 16.67 -11.92 2.54
C TRP A 75 15.89 -11.32 3.71
N GLU A 76 16.58 -10.91 4.78
CA GLU A 76 15.96 -10.21 5.92
C GLU A 76 15.26 -8.91 5.48
N ALA A 77 15.87 -8.16 4.56
CA ALA A 77 15.27 -6.95 4.01
C ALA A 77 14.00 -7.25 3.17
N LEU A 78 13.99 -8.32 2.38
CA LEU A 78 12.78 -8.72 1.64
C LEU A 78 11.65 -9.14 2.57
N THR A 79 11.96 -10.00 3.54
CA THR A 79 10.99 -10.42 4.54
C THR A 79 10.42 -9.22 5.30
N THR A 80 11.26 -8.25 5.65
CA THR A 80 10.78 -7.02 6.31
C THR A 80 9.77 -6.27 5.44
N LEU A 81 10.06 -6.09 4.15
CA LEU A 81 9.15 -5.41 3.22
C LEU A 81 7.84 -6.18 3.00
N GLU A 82 7.89 -7.51 2.94
CA GLU A 82 6.69 -8.36 2.85
C GLU A 82 5.78 -8.14 4.05
N MET A 83 6.35 -8.15 5.26
CA MET A 83 5.59 -7.94 6.48
C MET A 83 5.05 -6.51 6.57
N GLU A 84 5.84 -5.50 6.21
CA GLU A 84 5.37 -4.11 6.15
C GLU A 84 4.19 -3.95 5.18
N ALA A 85 4.25 -4.58 4.01
CA ALA A 85 3.16 -4.57 3.03
C ALA A 85 1.92 -5.32 3.55
N GLY A 86 2.09 -6.49 4.16
CA GLY A 86 1.00 -7.25 4.77
C GLY A 86 0.27 -6.47 5.86
N VAL A 87 1.01 -5.79 6.74
CA VAL A 87 0.47 -4.87 7.76
C VAL A 87 -0.28 -3.71 7.13
N ALA A 88 0.33 -3.04 6.15
CA ALA A 88 -0.27 -1.90 5.49
C ALA A 88 -1.61 -2.25 4.80
N LEU A 89 -1.71 -3.43 4.20
CA LEU A 89 -2.92 -3.89 3.51
C LEU A 89 -4.10 -4.15 4.45
N VAL A 90 -3.84 -4.78 5.61
CA VAL A 90 -4.89 -5.05 6.60
C VAL A 90 -5.29 -3.75 7.30
N ASP A 91 -4.35 -2.90 7.66
CA ASP A 91 -4.62 -1.59 8.27
C ASP A 91 -5.45 -0.70 7.32
N ALA A 92 -5.20 -0.78 6.01
CA ALA A 92 -5.99 -0.11 4.98
C ALA A 92 -7.35 -0.78 4.72
N GLY A 93 -7.56 -2.01 5.18
CA GLY A 93 -8.79 -2.76 4.99
C GLY A 93 -9.00 -3.24 3.56
N VAL A 94 -7.93 -3.47 2.79
CA VAL A 94 -8.03 -3.78 1.35
C VAL A 94 -7.50 -5.16 0.98
N GLY A 95 -6.69 -5.79 1.83
CA GLY A 95 -6.14 -7.11 1.59
C GLY A 95 -5.20 -7.59 2.68
N TYR A 96 -4.42 -8.61 2.37
CA TYR A 96 -3.46 -9.24 3.27
C TYR A 96 -2.34 -9.91 2.45
N LEU A 97 -1.21 -10.16 3.09
CA LEU A 97 -0.14 -11.01 2.56
C LEU A 97 -0.57 -12.48 2.73
N ASP A 98 -0.39 -13.33 1.73
CA ASP A 98 -0.67 -14.78 1.77
C ASP A 98 0.60 -15.62 1.96
N GLY A 99 1.72 -15.12 1.46
CA GLY A 99 3.03 -15.73 1.65
C GLY A 99 3.95 -15.47 0.48
N ASN A 100 4.97 -16.32 0.37
CA ASN A 100 5.94 -16.28 -0.69
C ASN A 100 6.30 -17.69 -1.18
N GLY A 101 6.91 -17.75 -2.36
CA GLY A 101 7.44 -18.96 -2.96
C GLY A 101 8.80 -18.71 -3.57
N SER A 102 9.71 -19.69 -3.48
CA SER A 102 11.00 -19.63 -4.15
C SER A 102 11.29 -20.91 -4.91
N ASP A 103 11.80 -20.78 -6.14
CA ASP A 103 12.31 -21.90 -6.95
C ASP A 103 13.84 -21.85 -7.14
N GLY A 104 14.52 -21.00 -6.36
CA GLY A 104 15.98 -20.82 -6.33
C GLY A 104 16.52 -19.76 -7.27
N VAL A 105 15.77 -19.36 -8.31
CA VAL A 105 16.12 -18.21 -9.17
C VAL A 105 15.00 -17.18 -9.26
N VAL A 106 13.77 -17.59 -8.95
CA VAL A 106 12.61 -16.73 -8.80
C VAL A 106 12.16 -16.74 -7.35
N TYR A 107 11.72 -15.56 -6.91
CA TYR A 107 11.00 -15.37 -5.66
C TYR A 107 9.70 -14.63 -5.96
N ASP A 108 8.59 -15.20 -5.51
CA ASP A 108 7.25 -14.64 -5.69
C ASP A 108 6.66 -14.28 -4.33
N VAL A 109 6.01 -13.13 -4.23
CA VAL A 109 5.23 -12.68 -3.08
C VAL A 109 3.77 -12.58 -3.49
N PHE A 110 2.89 -13.16 -2.68
CA PHE A 110 1.46 -13.29 -2.96
C PHE A 110 0.66 -12.42 -1.98
N PHE A 111 -0.18 -11.54 -2.53
CA PHE A 111 -1.16 -10.76 -1.78
C PHE A 111 -2.56 -11.06 -2.30
N TYR A 112 -3.54 -11.11 -1.39
CA TYR A 112 -4.96 -11.28 -1.70
C TYR A 112 -5.80 -10.19 -1.06
N GLY A 113 -6.96 -9.92 -1.65
CA GLY A 113 -7.85 -8.90 -1.11
C GLY A 113 -9.05 -8.60 -2.00
N LEU A 114 -9.64 -7.44 -1.75
CA LEU A 114 -10.93 -7.07 -2.32
C LEU A 114 -10.82 -6.50 -3.74
N ASP A 115 -9.73 -5.79 -4.02
CA ASP A 115 -9.51 -5.05 -5.27
C ASP A 115 -8.01 -4.87 -5.52
N HIS A 116 -7.54 -5.26 -6.71
CA HIS A 116 -6.11 -5.28 -7.00
C HIS A 116 -5.50 -3.88 -7.18
N GLU A 117 -6.26 -2.90 -7.65
CA GLU A 117 -5.79 -1.53 -7.80
C GLU A 117 -5.59 -0.88 -6.42
N ALA A 118 -6.59 -1.05 -5.54
CA ALA A 118 -6.53 -0.54 -4.17
C ALA A 118 -5.40 -1.18 -3.36
N MET A 119 -5.16 -2.49 -3.55
CA MET A 119 -4.00 -3.15 -2.96
C MET A 119 -2.68 -2.61 -3.53
N TRP A 120 -2.59 -2.39 -4.84
CA TRP A 120 -1.36 -1.92 -5.47
C TRP A 120 -0.98 -0.51 -5.03
N ASP A 121 -1.96 0.38 -4.84
CA ASP A 121 -1.76 1.73 -4.30
C ASP A 121 -1.08 1.71 -2.91
N VAL A 122 -1.24 0.61 -2.15
CA VAL A 122 -0.60 0.38 -0.84
C VAL A 122 0.77 -0.28 -1.00
N VAL A 123 0.88 -1.31 -1.85
CA VAL A 123 2.09 -2.13 -1.99
C VAL A 123 3.20 -1.42 -2.76
N GLU A 124 2.87 -0.75 -3.87
CA GLU A 124 3.86 -0.10 -4.75
C GLU A 124 4.83 0.82 -4.01
N PRO A 125 4.38 1.77 -3.16
CA PRO A 125 5.29 2.69 -2.50
C PRO A 125 6.24 2.02 -1.51
N ILE A 126 5.86 0.86 -0.93
CA ILE A 126 6.72 0.10 0.00
C ILE A 126 7.89 -0.52 -0.75
N TYR A 127 7.63 -1.03 -1.96
CA TYR A 127 8.67 -1.65 -2.80
C TYR A 127 9.35 -0.67 -3.77
N ALA A 128 9.01 0.62 -3.74
CA ALA A 128 9.55 1.61 -4.66
C ALA A 128 11.08 1.77 -4.53
N ASP A 129 11.58 1.72 -3.29
CA ASP A 129 13.00 1.88 -2.94
C ASP A 129 13.59 0.59 -2.34
N ALA A 130 12.99 -0.58 -2.64
CA ALA A 130 13.45 -1.86 -2.15
C ALA A 130 14.90 -2.14 -2.58
N PRO A 131 15.72 -2.79 -1.73
CA PRO A 131 17.10 -3.13 -2.07
C PRO A 131 17.20 -4.11 -3.25
N ILE A 132 16.12 -4.84 -3.50
CA ILE A 132 15.95 -5.71 -4.67
C ILE A 132 14.74 -5.21 -5.44
N ALA A 133 14.96 -4.87 -6.71
CA ALA A 133 13.88 -4.47 -7.58
C ALA A 133 13.05 -5.71 -7.95
N TRP A 134 11.73 -5.57 -7.87
CA TRP A 134 10.84 -6.53 -8.50
C TRP A 134 11.02 -6.50 -10.02
N SER A 135 10.84 -7.66 -10.65
CA SER A 135 10.98 -7.87 -12.08
C SER A 135 9.63 -7.75 -12.79
N SER A 136 8.57 -8.28 -12.18
CA SER A 136 7.21 -8.14 -12.68
C SER A 136 6.18 -8.13 -11.57
N VAL A 137 5.02 -7.55 -11.86
CA VAL A 137 3.83 -7.58 -11.01
C VAL A 137 2.64 -7.97 -11.87
N THR A 138 1.94 -9.01 -11.46
CA THR A 138 0.73 -9.50 -12.12
C THR A 138 -0.46 -9.31 -11.19
N MET A 139 -1.53 -8.70 -11.69
CA MET A 139 -2.72 -8.41 -10.91
C MET A 139 -3.94 -9.11 -11.51
N TRP A 140 -4.73 -9.73 -10.65
CA TRP A 140 -5.93 -10.49 -11.04
C TRP A 140 -7.15 -9.99 -10.28
N ASP A 141 -8.29 -9.95 -10.97
CA ASP A 141 -9.57 -9.57 -10.35
C ASP A 141 -10.17 -10.67 -9.47
N SER A 142 -9.88 -11.94 -9.77
CA SER A 142 -10.40 -13.10 -9.03
C SER A 142 -9.63 -14.38 -9.36
N PHE A 143 -9.83 -15.45 -8.58
CA PHE A 143 -9.29 -16.79 -8.86
C PHE A 143 -9.87 -17.47 -10.10
N GLU A 144 -11.04 -17.03 -10.55
CA GLU A 144 -11.69 -17.56 -11.75
C GLU A 144 -11.26 -16.83 -13.02
N ALA A 145 -10.50 -15.73 -12.89
CA ALA A 145 -10.00 -14.97 -14.03
C ALA A 145 -9.06 -15.84 -14.88
N THR A 146 -9.28 -15.82 -16.20
CA THR A 146 -8.49 -16.62 -17.14
C THR A 146 -7.25 -15.88 -17.66
N GLU A 147 -7.20 -14.56 -17.46
CA GLU A 147 -6.12 -13.67 -17.87
C GLU A 147 -5.93 -12.58 -16.79
N PRO A 148 -4.72 -12.02 -16.63
CA PRO A 148 -4.48 -10.95 -15.67
C PRO A 148 -5.16 -9.65 -16.11
N ALA A 149 -5.62 -8.86 -15.14
CA ALA A 149 -6.14 -7.53 -15.39
C ALA A 149 -5.01 -6.56 -15.76
N VAL A 150 -3.88 -6.68 -15.06
CA VAL A 150 -2.69 -5.84 -15.25
C VAL A 150 -1.42 -6.69 -15.17
N GLU A 151 -0.46 -6.40 -16.03
CA GLU A 151 0.89 -6.96 -15.99
C GLU A 151 1.90 -5.81 -16.13
N LEU A 152 2.74 -5.62 -15.12
CA LEU A 152 3.81 -4.63 -15.07
C LEU A 152 5.16 -5.36 -15.12
N VAL A 153 6.11 -4.80 -15.87
CA VAL A 153 7.47 -5.35 -16.01
C VAL A 153 8.48 -4.21 -15.91
N ARG A 154 9.58 -4.42 -15.18
CA ARG A 154 10.69 -3.47 -15.02
C ARG A 154 11.98 -3.94 -15.67
#